data_AF-A0A418D5E6-F1
#
_entry.id   AF-A0A418D5E6-F1
#
_cell.length_a   1.000
_cell.length_b   1.000
_cell.length_c   1.000
_cell.angle_alpha   90.00
_cell.angle_beta   90.00
_cell.angle_gamma   90.00
#
_symmetry.space_group_name_H-M   'P 1'
#
loop_
_entity.id
_entity.type
_entity.pdbx_description
1 polymer ?
#
loop_
_entity_poly.entity_id
_entity_poly.type
_entity_poly.pdbx_seq_one_letter_code
_entity_poly.pdbx_strand_id
1 'polypeptide(L)'
;VELGGTTWALAIAHDNPLNIVARTRIDTTTPDETIAKAFAWLDTQNFDALGVFHIPIFETHTESLAHMPSYIGIASFGPVDLNPASPTYGYITTTPKPHWANTSSCCLRYIVFHYSIILDIVGVFKAKYTGVPINFETDVNAPALFEAAFGGHGPDVSSVCYITVGTGIGVGVCIDGKPVHGRMHPEAGHMFVPLAPADIAANFQGLCPFHSTCAEGMAAAGAIAARTRIDRTGLHEIPDTDPVWDIVAHYLALVCVNLTLTVSPHVIVLGGGVSKRQGLLGKIHTKVSKPLCPFIYSTSNKLAGL
;
A
#
# COMPACT_ATOMS: atom_id res chain seq x y z
N VAL A 1 0.70 -11.11 7.93
CA VAL A 1 0.43 -10.05 8.94
C VAL A 1 0.51 -8.69 8.28
N GLU A 2 -0.51 -7.86 8.42
CA GLU A 2 -0.54 -6.50 7.88
C GLU A 2 -0.24 -5.50 9.00
N LEU A 3 0.90 -4.82 8.89
CA LEU A 3 1.36 -3.81 9.83
C LEU A 3 0.81 -2.45 9.37
N GLY A 4 -0.36 -2.08 9.87
CA GLY A 4 -0.91 -0.75 9.66
C GLY A 4 -0.33 0.27 10.64
N GLY A 5 -0.50 1.55 10.31
CA GLY A 5 -0.09 2.65 11.19
C GLY A 5 -0.94 2.89 12.41
N THR A 6 -2.20 2.49 12.34
CA THR A 6 -3.17 2.65 13.42
C THR A 6 -3.48 1.30 14.04
N THR A 7 -3.53 0.25 13.24
CA THR A 7 -3.81 -1.11 13.69
C THR A 7 -3.04 -2.12 12.86
N TRP A 8 -2.58 -3.19 13.49
CA TRP A 8 -2.15 -4.41 12.82
C TRP A 8 -3.35 -5.34 12.58
N ALA A 9 -3.44 -5.91 11.39
CA ALA A 9 -4.38 -6.97 11.08
C ALA A 9 -3.63 -8.28 10.92
N LEU A 10 -4.06 -9.30 11.66
CA LEU A 10 -3.48 -10.63 11.62
C LEU A 10 -4.56 -11.60 11.15
N ALA A 11 -4.18 -12.57 10.32
CA ALA A 11 -5.08 -13.59 9.80
C ALA A 11 -4.34 -14.92 9.63
N ILE A 12 -5.06 -16.01 9.84
CA ILE A 12 -4.65 -17.37 9.50
C ILE A 12 -5.54 -17.83 8.35
N ALA A 13 -4.93 -18.37 7.31
CA ALA A 13 -5.62 -18.98 6.18
C ALA A 13 -5.14 -20.42 5.99
N HIS A 14 -6.04 -21.33 5.59
CA HIS A 14 -5.71 -22.74 5.33
C HIS A 14 -5.75 -23.02 3.83
N ASP A 15 -4.67 -23.58 3.29
CA ASP A 15 -4.45 -24.00 1.89
C ASP A 15 -4.53 -22.89 0.82
N ASN A 16 -5.36 -21.88 1.03
CA ASN A 16 -5.65 -20.80 0.10
C ASN A 16 -5.83 -19.48 0.87
N PRO A 17 -5.25 -18.35 0.40
CA PRO A 17 -5.39 -17.04 1.06
C PRO A 17 -6.85 -16.53 1.15
N LEU A 18 -7.77 -17.05 0.35
CA LEU A 18 -9.20 -16.77 0.43
C LEU A 18 -9.90 -17.49 1.59
N ASN A 19 -9.29 -18.55 2.12
CA ASN A 19 -9.84 -19.37 3.20
C ASN A 19 -9.33 -18.91 4.57
N ILE A 20 -9.71 -17.69 4.97
CA ILE A 20 -9.34 -17.12 6.28
C ILE A 20 -10.15 -17.83 7.38
N VAL A 21 -9.46 -18.55 8.25
CA VAL A 21 -10.07 -19.34 9.35
C VAL A 21 -10.03 -18.61 10.70
N ALA A 22 -9.08 -17.69 10.88
CA ALA A 22 -8.97 -16.87 12.07
C ALA A 22 -8.44 -15.49 11.73
N ARG A 23 -8.87 -14.45 12.45
CA ARG A 23 -8.34 -13.10 12.32
C ARG A 23 -8.43 -12.33 13.62
N THR A 24 -7.52 -11.39 13.81
CA THR A 24 -7.57 -10.42 14.91
C THR A 24 -7.07 -9.05 14.44
N ARG A 25 -7.38 -8.03 15.24
CA ARG A 25 -6.90 -6.66 15.05
C ARG A 25 -6.28 -6.17 16.35
N ILE A 26 -5.10 -5.56 16.23
CA ILE A 26 -4.33 -5.05 17.35
C ILE A 26 -4.07 -3.57 17.12
N ASP A 27 -4.37 -2.72 18.10
CA ASP A 27 -4.03 -1.30 18.02
C ASP A 27 -2.52 -1.11 18.05
N THR A 28 -2.01 -0.31 17.11
CA THR A 28 -0.58 -0.01 16.99
C THR A 28 -0.20 1.01 18.06
N THR A 29 0.59 0.59 19.04
CA THR A 29 1.15 1.44 20.09
C THR A 29 2.68 1.55 19.93
N THR A 30 3.46 1.13 20.93
CA THR A 30 4.91 0.99 20.80
C THR A 30 5.25 -0.31 20.05
N PRO A 31 6.42 -0.40 19.41
CA PRO A 31 6.89 -1.63 18.78
C PRO A 31 6.79 -2.86 19.69
N ASP A 32 7.37 -2.79 20.89
CA ASP A 32 7.43 -3.93 21.81
C ASP A 32 6.05 -4.42 22.24
N GLU A 33 5.14 -3.51 22.60
CA GLU A 33 3.77 -3.86 23.00
C GLU A 33 2.97 -4.44 21.84
N THR A 34 3.10 -3.85 20.65
CA THR A 34 2.35 -4.28 19.46
C THR A 34 2.81 -5.67 19.02
N ILE A 35 4.13 -5.89 18.98
CA ILE A 35 4.75 -7.18 18.65
C ILE A 35 4.38 -8.23 19.70
N ALA A 36 4.44 -7.90 20.99
CA ALA A 36 4.09 -8.83 22.06
C ALA A 36 2.63 -9.29 21.97
N LYS A 37 1.70 -8.37 21.69
CA LYS A 37 0.29 -8.70 21.44
C LYS A 37 0.11 -9.57 20.20
N ALA A 38 0.86 -9.29 19.13
CA ALA A 38 0.83 -10.08 17.90
C ALA A 38 1.30 -11.52 18.16
N PHE A 39 2.43 -11.69 18.83
CA PHE A 39 2.95 -13.01 19.23
C PHE A 39 2.00 -13.74 20.19
N ALA A 40 1.44 -13.04 21.17
CA ALA A 40 0.49 -13.65 22.10
C ALA A 40 -0.73 -14.24 21.38
N TRP A 41 -1.22 -13.57 20.32
CA TRP A 41 -2.30 -14.14 19.52
C TRP A 41 -1.81 -15.27 18.61
N LEU A 42 -0.69 -15.08 17.90
CA LEU A 42 -0.15 -16.10 16.99
C LEU A 42 0.21 -17.40 17.70
N ASP A 43 0.77 -17.33 18.91
CA ASP A 43 1.11 -18.51 19.71
C ASP A 43 -0.12 -19.35 20.11
N THR A 44 -1.34 -18.81 19.96
CA THR A 44 -2.60 -19.56 20.15
C THR A 44 -3.12 -20.23 18.87
N GLN A 45 -2.49 -19.96 17.73
CA GLN A 45 -2.88 -20.47 16.42
C GLN A 45 -1.96 -21.63 16.00
N ASN A 46 -2.49 -22.55 15.18
CA ASN A 46 -1.68 -23.58 14.53
C ASN A 46 -1.40 -23.16 13.09
N PHE A 47 -0.13 -23.04 12.72
CA PHE A 47 0.26 -22.67 11.37
C PHE A 47 1.66 -23.17 11.04
N ASP A 48 1.85 -23.55 9.79
CA ASP A 48 3.16 -23.93 9.24
C ASP A 48 3.82 -22.76 8.48
N ALA A 49 3.17 -21.59 8.48
CA ALA A 49 3.45 -20.39 7.67
C ALA A 49 2.67 -19.13 8.13
N LEU A 50 3.09 -17.91 7.75
CA LEU A 50 2.47 -16.63 8.17
C LEU A 50 2.52 -15.53 7.08
N GLY A 51 2.08 -15.80 5.84
CA GLY A 51 2.31 -15.10 4.55
C GLY A 51 1.60 -13.80 4.14
N VAL A 52 2.21 -13.11 3.17
CA VAL A 52 1.68 -12.36 2.02
C VAL A 52 2.14 -13.21 0.83
N PHE A 53 1.20 -13.52 -0.04
CA PHE A 53 1.35 -14.50 -1.10
C PHE A 53 2.46 -14.12 -2.10
N HIS A 54 3.54 -14.90 -2.13
CA HIS A 54 4.44 -14.93 -3.28
C HIS A 54 3.99 -16.12 -4.13
N ILE A 55 3.50 -15.86 -5.35
CA ILE A 55 3.39 -16.93 -6.34
C ILE A 55 4.83 -17.30 -6.68
N PRO A 56 5.32 -18.52 -6.38
CA PRO A 56 6.53 -18.97 -7.03
C PRO A 56 6.27 -18.88 -8.52
N ILE A 57 7.08 -18.08 -9.21
CA ILE A 57 6.95 -17.87 -10.65
C ILE A 57 7.30 -19.23 -11.26
N PHE A 58 6.31 -20.08 -11.44
CA PHE A 58 6.50 -21.32 -12.16
C PHE A 58 6.87 -20.90 -13.58
N GLU A 59 8.10 -21.23 -14.01
CA GLU A 59 8.57 -20.99 -15.39
C GLU A 59 7.69 -21.68 -16.44
N THR A 60 6.74 -22.51 -16.00
CA THR A 60 5.74 -23.19 -16.83
C THR A 60 4.36 -23.11 -16.16
N HIS A 61 3.33 -22.79 -16.95
CA HIS A 61 1.91 -22.71 -16.55
C HIS A 61 1.28 -24.06 -16.08
N THR A 62 2.09 -25.04 -15.67
CA THR A 62 1.67 -26.43 -15.46
C THR A 62 1.84 -26.96 -14.04
N GLU A 63 2.46 -26.22 -13.12
CA GLU A 63 2.55 -26.66 -11.74
C GLU A 63 1.31 -26.23 -10.93
N SER A 64 0.61 -27.26 -10.44
CA SER A 64 -0.59 -27.15 -9.62
C SER A 64 -0.32 -26.41 -8.31
N LEU A 65 -1.26 -25.54 -7.91
CA LEU A 65 -1.30 -24.87 -6.60
C LEU A 65 -1.18 -25.83 -5.40
N ALA A 66 -1.33 -27.15 -5.60
CA ALA A 66 -1.26 -28.18 -4.56
C ALA A 66 0.13 -28.38 -3.94
N HIS A 67 1.21 -27.79 -4.49
CA HIS A 67 2.58 -27.97 -3.99
C HIS A 67 3.27 -26.65 -3.58
N MET A 68 2.51 -25.62 -3.22
CA MET A 68 3.11 -24.39 -2.68
C MET A 68 3.79 -24.65 -1.33
N PRO A 69 5.10 -24.38 -1.18
CA PRO A 69 5.74 -24.36 0.13
C PRO A 69 5.11 -23.33 1.07
N SER A 70 5.16 -23.63 2.37
CA SER A 70 4.59 -22.84 3.46
C SER A 70 5.46 -21.59 3.75
N TYR A 71 4.89 -20.37 3.79
CA TYR A 71 5.62 -19.13 4.11
C TYR A 71 4.90 -18.16 5.07
N ILE A 72 5.63 -17.65 6.07
CA ILE A 72 5.80 -16.24 6.49
C ILE A 72 5.56 -15.09 5.50
N GLY A 73 4.96 -13.96 5.84
CA GLY A 73 4.76 -12.81 4.99
C GLY A 73 4.08 -11.65 5.72
N ILE A 74 4.84 -10.57 5.75
CA ILE A 74 4.58 -9.40 6.55
C ILE A 74 4.45 -8.23 5.59
N ALA A 75 3.30 -7.56 5.60
CA ALA A 75 3.03 -6.37 4.80
C ALA A 75 3.21 -5.15 5.69
N SER A 76 4.22 -4.32 5.44
CA SER A 76 4.53 -3.16 6.28
C SER A 76 4.20 -1.84 5.62
N PHE A 77 3.72 -0.87 6.40
CA PHE A 77 3.86 0.53 5.99
C PHE A 77 5.33 0.89 5.86
N GLY A 78 5.64 1.76 4.90
CA GLY A 78 7.01 2.13 4.54
C GLY A 78 7.42 3.59 4.82
N PRO A 79 8.56 4.01 4.23
CA PRO A 79 9.44 3.17 3.40
C PRO A 79 10.13 2.02 4.16
N VAL A 80 10.27 0.85 3.50
CA VAL A 80 10.94 -0.34 4.05
C VAL A 80 12.02 -0.89 3.11
N ASP A 81 12.99 -1.58 3.67
CA ASP A 81 14.05 -2.24 2.89
C ASP A 81 13.65 -3.67 2.53
N LEU A 82 13.44 -3.89 1.24
CA LEU A 82 13.00 -5.15 0.66
C LEU A 82 14.13 -5.91 -0.05
N ASN A 83 15.35 -5.37 -0.07
CA ASN A 83 16.47 -6.03 -0.75
C ASN A 83 17.02 -7.16 0.15
N PRO A 84 16.87 -8.44 -0.21
CA PRO A 84 17.32 -9.54 0.65
C PRO A 84 18.83 -9.60 0.86
N ALA A 85 19.61 -8.94 -0.02
CA ALA A 85 21.06 -8.82 0.12
C ALA A 85 21.49 -7.64 1.01
N SER A 86 20.55 -6.78 1.42
CA SER A 86 20.84 -5.65 2.30
C SER A 86 21.00 -6.09 3.75
N PRO A 87 21.99 -5.57 4.51
CA PRO A 87 22.10 -5.81 5.94
C PRO A 87 20.89 -5.27 6.72
N THR A 88 20.07 -4.43 6.12
CA THR A 88 18.84 -3.87 6.68
C THR A 88 17.57 -4.42 6.04
N TYR A 89 17.60 -5.58 5.39
CA TYR A 89 16.39 -6.25 4.90
C TYR A 89 15.36 -6.46 6.03
N GLY A 90 14.11 -6.05 5.80
CA GLY A 90 13.02 -6.23 6.77
C GLY A 90 12.84 -5.08 7.77
N TYR A 91 13.58 -3.98 7.61
CA TYR A 91 13.51 -2.81 8.48
C TYR A 91 12.55 -1.74 7.93
N ILE A 92 11.83 -1.06 8.83
CA ILE A 92 11.13 0.20 8.56
C ILE A 92 12.16 1.34 8.66
N THR A 93 12.31 2.12 7.59
CA THR A 93 13.43 3.08 7.46
C THR A 93 13.04 4.48 7.94
N THR A 94 12.20 5.20 7.20
CA THR A 94 11.72 6.55 7.53
C THR A 94 10.20 6.51 7.74
N THR A 95 9.67 7.14 8.80
CA THR A 95 8.22 7.26 8.95
C THR A 95 7.89 8.45 9.86
N PRO A 96 6.75 9.14 9.70
CA PRO A 96 6.35 10.18 10.65
C PRO A 96 5.78 9.63 11.97
N LYS A 97 5.65 8.30 12.12
CA LYS A 97 5.05 7.68 13.31
C LYS A 97 6.03 7.65 14.50
N PRO A 98 5.64 8.16 15.68
CA PRO A 98 6.47 8.12 16.87
C PRO A 98 6.92 6.69 17.20
N HIS A 99 8.18 6.50 17.56
CA HIS A 99 8.79 5.21 17.93
C HIS A 99 8.95 4.15 16.82
N TRP A 100 8.36 4.37 15.64
CA TRP A 100 8.50 3.49 14.48
C TRP A 100 9.52 4.03 13.46
N ALA A 101 10.02 5.24 13.69
CA ALA A 101 10.95 5.96 12.81
C ALA A 101 12.32 6.18 13.44
N ASN A 102 13.34 6.32 12.60
CA ASN A 102 14.43 7.24 12.88
C ASN A 102 14.28 8.50 12.00
N THR A 103 14.07 9.65 12.65
CA THR A 103 14.13 10.98 12.05
C THR A 103 15.47 11.19 11.37
N SER A 104 15.45 11.36 10.06
CA SER A 104 16.50 12.07 9.34
C SER A 104 15.83 13.15 8.50
N SER A 105 15.64 14.31 9.11
CA SER A 105 15.76 15.57 8.38
C SER A 105 17.18 15.60 7.80
N CYS A 106 17.42 14.93 6.67
CA CYS A 106 18.70 14.97 5.98
C CYS A 106 18.66 16.05 4.90
N CYS A 107 18.53 17.29 5.37
CA CYS A 107 19.61 18.22 5.14
C CYS A 107 20.41 18.29 6.45
N LEU A 108 21.71 18.02 6.36
CA LEU A 108 22.77 18.19 7.38
C LEU A 108 23.24 16.93 8.15
N ARG A 109 24.44 16.49 7.72
CA ARG A 109 25.57 16.00 8.54
C ARG A 109 25.45 16.33 10.03
N TYR A 110 25.62 15.34 10.91
CA TYR A 110 26.71 15.29 11.90
C TYR A 110 26.71 13.92 12.60
N ILE A 111 27.91 13.38 12.78
CA ILE A 111 28.21 12.13 13.47
C ILE A 111 27.86 12.30 14.96
N VAL A 112 26.82 11.62 15.43
CA VAL A 112 26.65 11.24 16.83
C VAL A 112 26.07 9.81 16.82
N PHE A 113 26.77 8.88 17.47
CA PHE A 113 26.29 7.53 17.77
C PHE A 113 25.05 7.62 18.68
N HIS A 114 23.87 7.84 18.09
CA HIS A 114 22.59 7.58 18.75
C HIS A 114 22.20 6.16 18.42
N TYR A 115 21.83 5.38 19.44
CA TYR A 115 21.25 4.04 19.31
C TYR A 115 20.10 4.09 18.31
N SER A 116 20.40 3.71 17.07
CA SER A 116 19.44 3.64 15.97
C SER A 116 18.58 2.41 16.22
N ILE A 117 17.44 2.57 16.89
CA ILE A 117 16.42 1.53 16.92
C ILE A 117 15.75 1.54 15.55
N ILE A 118 16.46 1.01 14.56
CA ILE A 118 15.85 0.53 13.33
C ILE A 118 15.23 -0.82 13.74
N LEU A 119 13.92 -0.96 13.60
CA LEU A 119 13.22 -2.15 14.07
C LEU A 119 13.31 -3.27 13.01
N ASP A 120 14.06 -4.32 13.33
CA ASP A 120 14.19 -5.53 12.51
C ASP A 120 12.95 -6.41 12.67
N ILE A 121 11.87 -6.09 11.94
CA ILE A 121 10.63 -6.86 12.03
C ILE A 121 10.86 -8.32 11.61
N VAL A 122 11.57 -8.51 10.49
CA VAL A 122 11.82 -9.86 9.96
C VAL A 122 12.67 -10.67 10.93
N GLY A 123 13.73 -10.10 11.49
CA GLY A 123 14.57 -10.75 12.48
C GLY A 123 13.82 -11.09 13.77
N VAL A 124 12.97 -10.21 14.27
CA VAL A 124 12.13 -10.47 15.46
C VAL A 124 11.19 -11.65 15.23
N PHE A 125 10.54 -11.74 14.07
CA PHE A 125 9.70 -12.90 13.73
C PHE A 125 10.53 -14.17 13.48
N LYS A 126 11.68 -14.07 12.81
CA LYS A 126 12.59 -15.21 12.56
C LYS A 126 13.14 -15.81 13.85
N ALA A 127 13.47 -14.96 14.83
CA ALA A 127 13.95 -15.39 16.14
C ALA A 127 12.87 -16.12 16.93
N LYS A 128 11.60 -15.71 16.81
CA LYS A 128 10.46 -16.30 17.51
C LYS A 128 9.98 -17.62 16.87
N TYR A 129 9.86 -17.64 15.53
CA TYR A 129 9.32 -18.77 14.77
C TYR A 129 10.43 -19.45 13.96
N THR A 130 11.36 -20.10 14.67
CA THR A 130 12.50 -20.76 14.04
C THR A 130 12.03 -21.90 13.12
N GLY A 131 12.58 -21.93 11.90
CA GLY A 131 12.21 -22.94 10.89
C GLY A 131 10.95 -22.61 10.08
N VAL A 132 10.22 -21.53 10.41
CA VAL A 132 9.09 -21.06 9.59
C VAL A 132 9.61 -20.04 8.56
N PRO A 133 9.47 -20.27 7.24
CA PRO A 133 10.01 -19.36 6.21
C PRO A 133 9.38 -17.97 6.31
N ILE A 134 10.09 -16.85 6.07
CA ILE A 134 9.57 -15.47 6.22
C ILE A 134 9.73 -14.60 4.98
N ASN A 135 8.61 -14.17 4.38
CA ASN A 135 8.55 -13.12 3.36
C ASN A 135 8.21 -11.76 3.99
N PHE A 136 8.56 -10.68 3.29
CA PHE A 136 8.34 -9.33 3.73
C PHE A 136 8.07 -8.45 2.52
N GLU A 137 7.05 -7.60 2.61
CA GLU A 137 6.57 -6.76 1.53
C GLU A 137 5.93 -5.48 2.09
N THR A 138 5.64 -4.50 1.26
CA THR A 138 4.83 -3.33 1.64
C THR A 138 3.34 -3.68 1.78
N ASP A 139 2.63 -2.86 2.55
CA ASP A 139 1.17 -2.85 2.70
C ASP A 139 0.40 -2.52 1.41
N VAL A 140 1.10 -2.18 0.32
CA VAL A 140 0.49 -1.91 -1.00
C VAL A 140 0.90 -2.89 -2.09
N ASN A 141 2.12 -3.42 -2.08
CA ASN A 141 2.49 -4.51 -2.99
C ASN A 141 1.80 -5.82 -2.61
N ALA A 142 1.61 -6.08 -1.30
CA ALA A 142 0.88 -7.24 -0.82
C ALA A 142 -0.54 -7.36 -1.44
N PRO A 143 -1.40 -6.33 -1.37
CA PRO A 143 -2.68 -6.36 -2.06
C PRO A 143 -2.54 -6.32 -3.60
N ALA A 144 -1.52 -5.67 -4.18
CA ALA A 144 -1.31 -5.73 -5.63
C ALA A 144 -1.06 -7.16 -6.14
N LEU A 145 -0.24 -7.94 -5.41
CA LEU A 145 0.02 -9.35 -5.69
C LEU A 145 -1.24 -10.20 -5.51
N PHE A 146 -2.00 -9.94 -4.45
CA PHE A 146 -3.27 -10.61 -4.21
C PHE A 146 -4.27 -10.35 -5.34
N GLU A 147 -4.43 -9.09 -5.77
CA GLU A 147 -5.34 -8.71 -6.85
C GLU A 147 -4.96 -9.34 -8.20
N ALA A 148 -3.66 -9.40 -8.51
CA ALA A 148 -3.18 -10.09 -9.71
C ALA A 148 -3.51 -11.59 -9.69
N ALA A 149 -3.42 -12.23 -8.52
CA ALA A 149 -3.62 -13.67 -8.38
C ALA A 149 -5.08 -14.10 -8.21
N PHE A 150 -5.86 -13.31 -7.46
CA PHE A 150 -7.18 -13.70 -6.94
C PHE A 150 -8.26 -12.62 -7.10
N GLY A 151 -7.93 -11.45 -7.67
CA GLY A 151 -8.87 -10.34 -7.82
C GLY A 151 -10.00 -10.57 -8.84
N GLY A 152 -10.00 -11.70 -9.55
CA GLY A 152 -11.07 -12.08 -10.48
C GLY A 152 -11.11 -11.26 -11.77
N HIS A 153 -10.00 -10.62 -12.15
CA HIS A 153 -9.93 -9.70 -13.29
C HIS A 153 -9.91 -10.39 -14.68
N GLY A 154 -9.59 -11.68 -14.70
CA GLY A 154 -9.46 -12.53 -15.88
C GLY A 154 -8.15 -13.33 -15.86
N PRO A 155 -8.05 -14.43 -16.63
CA PRO A 155 -6.87 -15.30 -16.62
C PRO A 155 -5.60 -14.64 -17.18
N ASP A 156 -5.74 -13.62 -18.03
CA ASP A 156 -4.62 -12.92 -18.68
C ASP A 156 -4.13 -11.69 -17.88
N VAL A 157 -4.68 -11.45 -16.68
CA VAL A 157 -4.33 -10.29 -15.86
C VAL A 157 -3.24 -10.67 -14.87
N SER A 158 -2.00 -10.32 -15.19
CA SER A 158 -0.82 -10.54 -14.34
C SER A 158 -0.16 -9.26 -13.84
N SER A 159 -0.54 -8.09 -14.39
CA SER A 159 0.07 -6.79 -14.09
C SER A 159 -0.99 -5.87 -13.50
N VAL A 160 -0.85 -5.54 -12.22
CA VAL A 160 -1.83 -4.80 -11.44
C VAL A 160 -1.14 -3.70 -10.64
N CYS A 161 -1.68 -2.48 -10.70
CA CYS A 161 -1.37 -1.47 -9.70
C CYS A 161 -2.49 -1.42 -8.66
N TYR A 162 -2.14 -1.47 -7.38
CA TYR A 162 -3.08 -1.26 -6.29
C TYR A 162 -2.80 0.09 -5.64
N ILE A 163 -3.80 0.97 -5.58
CA ILE A 163 -3.71 2.29 -4.94
C ILE A 163 -4.58 2.26 -3.69
N THR A 164 -4.01 2.53 -2.52
CA THR A 164 -4.79 2.76 -1.30
C THR A 164 -4.89 4.24 -1.01
N VAL A 165 -6.09 4.72 -0.68
CA VAL A 165 -6.35 6.12 -0.29
C VAL A 165 -6.98 6.13 1.09
N GLY A 166 -6.25 6.65 2.07
CA GLY A 166 -6.65 6.73 3.47
C GLY A 166 -5.89 7.85 4.16
N THR A 167 -5.23 7.55 5.27
CA THR A 167 -4.35 8.52 5.98
C THR A 167 -3.29 9.11 5.05
N GLY A 168 -2.75 8.28 4.15
CA GLY A 168 -1.86 8.66 3.06
C GLY A 168 -2.35 8.08 1.72
N ILE A 169 -1.49 8.13 0.71
CA ILE A 169 -1.69 7.45 -0.57
C ILE A 169 -0.50 6.55 -0.82
N GLY A 170 -0.74 5.25 -0.89
CA GLY A 170 0.27 4.26 -1.22
C GLY A 170 -0.07 3.56 -2.52
N VAL A 171 0.94 3.13 -3.27
CA VAL A 171 0.77 2.43 -4.54
C VAL A 171 1.68 1.22 -4.62
N GLY A 172 1.08 0.04 -4.73
CA GLY A 172 1.78 -1.19 -5.05
C GLY A 172 1.75 -1.44 -6.53
N VAL A 173 2.85 -1.96 -7.07
CA VAL A 173 3.00 -2.26 -8.49
C VAL A 173 3.42 -3.71 -8.64
N CYS A 174 2.53 -4.50 -9.22
CA CYS A 174 2.77 -5.89 -9.62
C CYS A 174 2.84 -5.94 -11.15
N ILE A 175 3.94 -6.46 -11.70
CA ILE A 175 4.13 -6.67 -13.15
C ILE A 175 4.46 -8.14 -13.36
N ASP A 176 3.70 -8.80 -14.24
CA ASP A 176 3.87 -10.23 -14.55
C ASP A 176 3.87 -11.13 -13.30
N GLY A 177 2.97 -10.83 -12.36
CA GLY A 177 2.83 -11.56 -11.09
C GLY A 177 3.92 -11.27 -10.06
N LYS A 178 4.82 -10.31 -10.33
CA LYS A 178 5.96 -9.98 -9.47
C LYS A 178 5.86 -8.55 -8.94
N PRO A 179 6.18 -8.30 -7.66
CA PRO A 179 6.24 -6.94 -7.16
C PRO A 179 7.41 -6.20 -7.80
N VAL A 180 7.23 -4.91 -8.10
CA VAL A 180 8.32 -4.07 -8.60
C VAL A 180 9.21 -3.68 -7.43
N HIS A 181 10.41 -4.25 -7.40
CA HIS A 181 11.50 -3.83 -6.53
C HIS A 181 12.62 -3.26 -7.39
N GLY A 182 13.02 -2.02 -7.12
CA GLY A 182 14.15 -1.37 -7.79
C GLY A 182 15.22 -0.98 -6.79
N ARG A 183 15.70 0.27 -6.88
CA ARG A 183 16.50 0.87 -5.81
C ARG A 183 15.72 0.97 -4.49
N MET A 184 14.40 1.10 -4.59
CA MET A 184 13.41 1.09 -3.51
C MET A 184 12.09 0.51 -4.06
N HIS A 185 11.11 0.24 -3.20
CA HIS A 185 9.74 0.03 -3.68
C HIS A 185 9.13 1.34 -4.21
N PRO A 186 8.15 1.28 -5.11
CA PRO A 186 7.44 2.46 -5.58
C PRO A 186 6.80 3.26 -4.43
N GLU A 187 6.92 4.58 -4.51
CA GLU A 187 6.27 5.58 -3.64
C GLU A 187 5.39 6.51 -4.49
N ALA A 188 4.58 5.92 -5.37
CA ALA A 188 3.86 6.69 -6.41
C ALA A 188 2.76 7.61 -5.87
N GLY A 189 2.36 7.45 -4.60
CA GLY A 189 1.52 8.45 -3.91
C GLY A 189 2.21 9.81 -3.73
N HIS A 190 3.54 9.84 -3.78
CA HIS A 190 4.32 11.08 -3.75
C HIS A 190 4.62 11.66 -5.14
N MET A 191 4.00 11.15 -6.21
CA MET A 191 4.11 11.78 -7.53
C MET A 191 3.62 13.24 -7.51
N PHE A 192 4.37 14.11 -8.15
CA PHE A 192 3.89 15.45 -8.49
C PHE A 192 2.93 15.35 -9.68
N VAL A 193 1.79 16.00 -9.54
CA VAL A 193 0.78 16.08 -10.61
C VAL A 193 0.27 17.53 -10.69
N PRO A 194 -0.21 17.98 -11.87
CA PRO A 194 -0.81 19.30 -12.00
C PRO A 194 -1.89 19.57 -10.95
N LEU A 195 -1.85 20.76 -10.33
CA LEU A 195 -2.82 21.13 -9.31
C LEU A 195 -4.23 21.27 -9.90
N ALA A 196 -5.24 20.91 -9.11
CA ALA A 196 -6.63 21.18 -9.46
C ALA A 196 -6.85 22.70 -9.51
N PRO A 197 -7.63 23.23 -10.49
CA PRO A 197 -7.90 24.66 -10.58
C PRO A 197 -8.48 25.26 -9.29
N ALA A 198 -9.32 24.51 -8.57
CA ALA A 198 -9.88 24.91 -7.29
C ALA A 198 -8.79 25.13 -6.22
N ASP A 199 -7.75 24.29 -6.19
CA ASP A 199 -6.64 24.42 -5.24
C ASP A 199 -5.68 25.54 -5.60
N ILE A 200 -5.50 25.83 -6.89
CA ILE A 200 -4.78 27.02 -7.35
C ILE A 200 -5.51 28.27 -6.87
N ALA A 201 -6.82 28.35 -7.10
CA ALA A 201 -7.65 29.48 -6.69
C ALA A 201 -7.69 29.66 -5.17
N ALA A 202 -7.72 28.56 -4.41
CA ALA A 202 -7.71 28.56 -2.95
C ALA A 202 -6.29 28.70 -2.35
N ASN A 203 -5.24 28.69 -3.18
CA ASN A 203 -3.84 28.64 -2.76
C ASN A 203 -3.55 27.51 -1.75
N PHE A 204 -4.13 26.32 -1.95
CA PHE A 204 -3.97 25.19 -1.05
C PHE A 204 -2.59 24.55 -1.20
N GLN A 205 -1.82 24.47 -0.11
CA GLN A 205 -0.40 24.08 -0.13
C GLN A 205 -0.17 22.57 0.01
N GLY A 206 -1.21 21.78 0.29
CA GLY A 206 -1.07 20.37 0.63
C GLY A 206 -0.53 20.13 2.05
N LEU A 207 -0.58 18.87 2.50
CA LEU A 207 -0.19 18.49 3.87
C LEU A 207 0.97 17.50 3.93
N CYS A 208 1.52 17.06 2.78
CA CYS A 208 2.65 16.15 2.81
C CYS A 208 3.87 16.88 3.41
N PRO A 209 4.47 16.39 4.50
CA PRO A 209 5.57 17.10 5.17
C PRO A 209 6.86 17.11 4.33
N PHE A 210 6.96 16.25 3.32
CA PHE A 210 8.14 16.15 2.45
C PHE A 210 8.02 16.98 1.18
N HIS A 211 6.86 16.95 0.55
CA HIS A 211 6.67 17.44 -0.82
C HIS A 211 5.60 18.52 -0.95
N SER A 212 4.86 18.78 0.13
CA SER A 212 3.68 19.66 0.18
C SER A 212 2.58 19.20 -0.79
N THR A 213 2.74 19.46 -2.09
CA THR A 213 1.72 19.32 -3.14
C THR A 213 1.83 18.05 -4.00
N CYS A 214 2.49 16.99 -3.50
CA CYS A 214 2.40 15.67 -4.14
C CYS A 214 0.97 15.10 -4.05
N ALA A 215 0.65 14.07 -4.83
CA ALA A 215 -0.70 13.50 -4.87
C ALA A 215 -1.23 13.13 -3.47
N GLU A 216 -0.43 12.51 -2.59
CA GLU A 216 -0.78 12.28 -1.19
C GLU A 216 -1.12 13.57 -0.45
N GLY A 217 -0.23 14.56 -0.50
CA GLY A 217 -0.39 15.83 0.19
C GLY A 217 -1.64 16.60 -0.27
N MET A 218 -2.12 16.30 -1.46
CA MET A 218 -3.31 16.92 -2.04
C MET A 218 -4.58 16.07 -1.92
N ALA A 219 -4.53 14.75 -1.81
CA ALA A 219 -5.73 13.91 -1.92
C ALA A 219 -5.93 12.89 -0.79
N ALA A 220 -4.99 12.74 0.14
CA ALA A 220 -5.19 11.90 1.32
C ALA A 220 -6.25 12.48 2.27
N ALA A 221 -6.73 11.65 3.20
CA ALA A 221 -7.76 12.00 4.19
C ALA A 221 -7.48 13.33 4.91
N GLY A 222 -6.23 13.58 5.28
CA GLY A 222 -5.84 14.85 5.92
C GLY A 222 -6.03 16.08 5.03
N ALA A 223 -5.78 15.95 3.73
CA ALA A 223 -5.96 17.04 2.78
C ALA A 223 -7.44 17.30 2.46
N ILE A 224 -8.26 16.25 2.46
CA ILE A 224 -9.71 16.36 2.32
C ILE A 224 -10.28 17.10 3.53
N ALA A 225 -9.95 16.62 4.74
CA ALA A 225 -10.33 17.22 6.02
C ALA A 225 -9.97 18.71 6.10
N ALA A 226 -8.74 19.07 5.70
CA ALA A 226 -8.29 20.46 5.69
C ALA A 226 -9.09 21.35 4.73
N ARG A 227 -9.46 20.85 3.55
CA ARG A 227 -10.28 21.60 2.58
C ARG A 227 -11.70 21.82 3.06
N THR A 228 -12.31 20.79 3.64
CA THR A 228 -13.71 20.83 4.08
C THR A 228 -13.88 21.37 5.50
N ARG A 229 -12.78 21.58 6.23
CA ARG A 229 -12.75 21.98 7.65
C ARG A 229 -13.51 21.01 8.54
N ILE A 230 -13.47 19.72 8.19
CA ILE A 230 -14.03 18.61 8.96
C ILE A 230 -12.88 17.79 9.53
N ASP A 231 -13.08 17.18 10.69
CA ASP A 231 -12.08 16.27 11.26
C ASP A 231 -11.90 15.02 10.38
N ARG A 232 -10.71 14.40 10.41
CA ARG A 232 -10.42 13.19 9.62
C ARG A 232 -11.38 12.04 9.93
N THR A 233 -11.90 11.95 11.15
CA THR A 233 -12.89 10.93 11.53
C THR A 233 -14.26 11.19 10.91
N GLY A 234 -14.60 12.45 10.63
CA GLY A 234 -15.87 12.88 10.04
C GLY A 234 -15.93 12.86 8.50
N LEU A 235 -14.90 12.36 7.81
CA LEU A 235 -14.89 12.36 6.33
C LEU A 235 -16.07 11.61 5.70
N HIS A 236 -16.62 10.63 6.42
CA HIS A 236 -17.79 9.85 6.00
C HIS A 236 -19.09 10.67 6.01
N GLU A 237 -19.12 11.81 6.71
CA GLU A 237 -20.28 12.70 6.81
C GLU A 237 -20.37 13.68 5.64
N ILE A 238 -19.27 13.89 4.91
CA ILE A 238 -19.27 14.74 3.72
C ILE A 238 -20.23 14.14 2.70
N PRO A 239 -21.16 14.91 2.08
CA PRO A 239 -22.09 14.40 1.08
C PRO A 239 -21.41 14.01 -0.25
N ASP A 240 -21.89 12.97 -0.94
CA ASP A 240 -21.30 12.52 -2.22
C ASP A 240 -21.26 13.58 -3.32
N THR A 241 -22.13 14.57 -3.20
CA THR A 241 -22.24 15.73 -4.10
C THR A 241 -21.23 16.85 -3.81
N ASP A 242 -20.46 16.77 -2.72
CA ASP A 242 -19.51 17.82 -2.35
C ASP A 242 -18.41 17.98 -3.43
N PRO A 243 -18.06 19.22 -3.82
CA PRO A 243 -17.06 19.46 -4.86
C PRO A 243 -15.65 18.96 -4.50
N VAL A 244 -15.34 18.69 -3.22
CA VAL A 244 -14.04 18.14 -2.81
C VAL A 244 -13.74 16.82 -3.52
N TRP A 245 -14.75 16.03 -3.88
CA TRP A 245 -14.56 14.75 -4.55
C TRP A 245 -14.14 14.89 -6.01
N ASP A 246 -14.50 16.01 -6.65
CA ASP A 246 -13.97 16.33 -7.99
C ASP A 246 -12.50 16.75 -7.93
N ILE A 247 -12.07 17.36 -6.83
CA ILE A 247 -10.67 17.70 -6.55
C ILE A 247 -9.87 16.41 -6.27
N VAL A 248 -10.35 15.55 -5.37
CA VAL A 248 -9.70 14.26 -5.08
C VAL A 248 -9.59 13.39 -6.33
N ALA A 249 -10.66 13.30 -7.11
CA ALA A 249 -10.67 12.54 -8.37
C ALA A 249 -9.67 13.10 -9.39
N HIS A 250 -9.43 14.41 -9.43
CA HIS A 250 -8.42 15.03 -10.31
C HIS A 250 -7.02 14.50 -10.01
N TYR A 251 -6.61 14.50 -8.74
CA TYR A 251 -5.29 14.01 -8.34
C TYR A 251 -5.13 12.51 -8.58
N LEU A 252 -6.10 11.70 -8.17
CA LEU A 252 -6.06 10.25 -8.34
C LEU A 252 -6.08 9.83 -9.82
N ALA A 253 -6.84 10.54 -10.66
CA ALA A 253 -6.85 10.29 -12.09
C ALA A 253 -5.47 10.55 -12.72
N LEU A 254 -4.79 11.62 -12.33
CA LEU A 254 -3.44 11.92 -12.86
C LEU A 254 -2.40 10.90 -12.40
N VAL A 255 -2.52 10.37 -11.17
CA VAL A 255 -1.69 9.23 -10.73
C VAL A 255 -1.98 7.99 -11.61
N CYS A 256 -3.25 7.68 -11.87
CA CYS A 256 -3.62 6.55 -12.74
C CYS A 256 -3.08 6.73 -14.17
N VAL A 257 -3.13 7.94 -14.72
CA VAL A 257 -2.55 8.28 -16.04
C VAL A 257 -1.05 8.03 -16.03
N ASN A 258 -0.34 8.54 -15.02
CA ASN A 258 1.11 8.35 -14.89
C ASN A 258 1.48 6.86 -14.77
N LEU A 259 0.75 6.08 -13.97
CA LEU A 259 0.98 4.63 -13.84
C LEU A 259 0.74 3.93 -15.17
N THR A 260 -0.33 4.28 -15.88
CA THR A 260 -0.63 3.71 -17.20
C THR A 260 0.49 4.00 -18.19
N LEU A 261 1.00 5.23 -18.23
CA LEU A 261 2.04 5.64 -19.16
C LEU A 261 3.44 5.13 -18.79
N THR A 262 3.67 4.70 -17.55
CA THR A 262 5.01 4.30 -17.07
C THR A 262 5.17 2.79 -16.93
N VAL A 263 4.16 2.10 -16.40
CA VAL A 263 4.22 0.66 -16.12
C VAL A 263 3.12 -0.13 -16.82
N SER A 264 2.19 0.55 -17.51
CA SER A 264 1.16 -0.05 -18.36
C SER A 264 0.49 -1.30 -17.75
N PRO A 265 -0.10 -1.19 -16.54
CA PRO A 265 -0.73 -2.34 -15.90
C PRO A 265 -2.00 -2.72 -16.67
N HIS A 266 -2.39 -4.00 -16.59
CA HIS A 266 -3.67 -4.47 -17.12
C HIS A 266 -4.86 -3.87 -16.34
N VAL A 267 -4.70 -3.72 -15.03
CA VAL A 267 -5.73 -3.23 -14.10
C VAL A 267 -5.12 -2.28 -13.08
N ILE A 268 -5.85 -1.21 -12.75
CA ILE A 268 -5.59 -0.39 -11.56
C ILE A 268 -6.75 -0.59 -10.60
N VAL A 269 -6.45 -1.04 -9.38
CA VAL A 269 -7.40 -1.27 -8.30
C VAL A 269 -7.31 -0.12 -7.30
N LEU A 270 -8.45 0.48 -6.95
CA LEU A 270 -8.54 1.51 -5.92
C LEU A 270 -9.11 0.94 -4.63
N GLY A 271 -8.30 0.90 -3.58
CA GLY A 271 -8.67 0.51 -2.22
C GLY A 271 -8.49 1.64 -1.19
N GLY A 272 -8.64 1.30 0.08
CA GLY A 272 -8.57 2.26 1.19
C GLY A 272 -9.90 2.95 1.50
N GLY A 273 -9.99 3.55 2.70
CA GLY A 273 -11.25 4.08 3.23
C GLY A 273 -11.89 5.18 2.39
N VAL A 274 -11.08 6.02 1.72
CA VAL A 274 -11.58 7.10 0.86
C VAL A 274 -12.13 6.54 -0.46
N SER A 275 -11.51 5.50 -1.01
CA SER A 275 -11.89 4.91 -2.31
C SER A 275 -13.22 4.15 -2.26
N LYS A 276 -13.67 3.71 -1.07
CA LYS A 276 -14.97 3.03 -0.86
C LYS A 276 -16.18 3.93 -1.11
N ARG A 277 -15.95 5.21 -1.36
CA ARG A 277 -17.00 6.20 -1.48
C ARG A 277 -17.73 6.10 -2.81
N GLN A 278 -19.06 6.17 -2.76
CA GLN A 278 -19.87 6.04 -3.96
C GLN A 278 -19.61 7.19 -4.94
N GLY A 279 -19.56 6.86 -6.23
CA GLY A 279 -19.34 7.83 -7.31
C GLY A 279 -17.90 8.32 -7.50
N LEU A 280 -16.99 8.16 -6.53
CA LEU A 280 -15.60 8.61 -6.67
C LEU A 280 -14.88 7.88 -7.80
N LEU A 281 -15.03 6.55 -7.89
CA LEU A 281 -14.47 5.75 -8.98
C LEU A 281 -14.93 6.25 -10.36
N GLY A 282 -16.22 6.57 -10.51
CA GLY A 282 -16.78 7.09 -11.77
C GLY A 282 -16.19 8.45 -12.15
N LYS A 283 -15.97 9.33 -11.17
CA LYS A 283 -15.29 10.62 -11.38
C LYS A 283 -13.84 10.43 -11.82
N ILE A 284 -13.12 9.50 -11.19
CA ILE A 284 -11.73 9.17 -11.55
C ILE A 284 -11.69 8.65 -12.98
N HIS A 285 -12.50 7.64 -13.31
CA HIS A 285 -12.57 7.06 -14.65
C HIS A 285 -12.80 8.13 -15.72
N THR A 286 -13.78 9.02 -15.52
CA THR A 286 -14.08 10.12 -16.45
C THR A 286 -12.88 11.04 -16.69
N LYS A 287 -12.07 11.29 -15.66
CA LYS A 287 -10.89 12.15 -15.74
C LYS A 287 -9.66 11.43 -16.33
N VAL A 288 -9.57 10.11 -16.18
CA VAL A 288 -8.50 9.27 -16.78
C VAL A 288 -8.68 9.12 -18.29
N SER A 289 -9.91 9.00 -18.79
CA SER A 289 -10.15 8.71 -20.20
C SER A 289 -9.68 9.82 -21.15
N LYS A 290 -9.79 11.10 -20.74
CA LYS A 290 -9.44 12.23 -21.62
C LYS A 290 -7.95 12.29 -21.96
N PRO A 291 -7.00 12.21 -20.99
CA PRO A 291 -5.57 12.25 -21.29
C PRO A 291 -5.04 11.00 -22.00
N LEU A 292 -5.64 9.83 -21.79
CA LEU A 292 -5.17 8.56 -22.38
C LEU A 292 -5.74 8.26 -23.77
N CYS A 293 -6.75 9.01 -24.22
CA CYS A 293 -7.40 8.81 -25.51
C CYS A 293 -6.45 8.66 -26.73
N PRO A 294 -5.30 9.36 -26.82
CA PRO A 294 -4.36 9.17 -27.92
C PRO A 294 -3.57 7.84 -27.90
N PHE A 295 -3.46 7.18 -26.75
CA PHE A 295 -2.59 6.01 -26.56
C PHE A 295 -3.36 4.69 -26.53
N ILE A 296 -4.67 4.72 -26.26
CA ILE A 296 -5.50 3.52 -26.18
C ILE A 296 -6.17 3.27 -27.54
N TYR A 297 -5.48 2.53 -28.40
CA TYR A 297 -6.10 1.87 -29.56
C TYR A 297 -6.67 0.53 -29.06
N SER A 298 -7.99 0.42 -28.92
CA SER A 298 -8.73 -0.79 -28.49
C SER A 298 -9.09 -0.91 -26.99
N THR A 299 -10.26 -1.49 -26.77
CA THR A 299 -11.12 -1.48 -25.58
C THR A 299 -10.68 -2.47 -24.49
N SER A 300 -10.04 -2.02 -23.40
CA SER A 300 -10.20 -2.63 -22.04
C SER A 300 -9.17 -2.11 -21.01
N ASN A 301 -9.19 -0.84 -20.63
CA ASN A 301 -8.65 -0.48 -19.31
C ASN A 301 -9.76 -0.70 -18.28
N LYS A 302 -9.74 -1.84 -17.60
CA LYS A 302 -10.65 -2.11 -16.49
C LYS A 302 -10.12 -1.35 -15.27
N LEU A 303 -10.79 -0.28 -14.88
CA LEU A 303 -10.67 0.27 -13.53
C LEU A 303 -11.60 -0.55 -12.64
N ALA A 304 -11.05 -1.26 -11.66
CA ALA A 304 -11.81 -2.03 -10.68
C ALA A 304 -11.82 -1.30 -9.33
N GLY A 305 -12.98 -1.21 -8.69
CA GLY A 305 -13.12 -0.70 -7.32
C GLY A 305 -13.57 -1.83 -6.40
N LEU A 306 -13.08 -1.80 -5.16
CA LEU A 306 -13.50 -2.67 -4.05
C LEU A 306 -14.39 -1.91 -3.07
#